data_AF-A0A959AYV6-F1
#
_entry.id   AF-A0A959AYV6-F1
#
_cell.length_a   1.000
_cell.length_b   1.000
_cell.length_c   1.000
_cell.angle_alpha   90.00
_cell.angle_beta   90.00
_cell.angle_gamma   90.00
#
_symmetry.space_group_name_H-M   'P 1'
#
loop_
_entity.id
_entity.type
_entity.pdbx_description
1 polymer ?
#
loop_
_entity_poly.entity_id
_entity_poly.type
_entity_poly.pdbx_seq_one_letter_code
_entity_poly.pdbx_strand_id
1 'polypeptide(L)' 'MKRTPLIFLAFVLLVPVLLCAQRPQKPVLHARHWLAITGKPLGATAGARMFHQGGNAVDAACA' A
#
# COMPACT_ATOMS: atom_id res chain seq x y z
N MET A 1 -10.91 -9.41 44.05
CA MET A 1 -9.65 -8.68 43.78
C MET A 1 -8.58 -9.46 43.02
N LYS A 2 -8.62 -10.80 42.91
CA LYS A 2 -7.58 -11.57 42.17
C LYS A 2 -7.81 -11.69 40.65
N ARG A 3 -9.04 -11.45 40.16
CA ARG A 3 -9.42 -11.58 38.73
C ARG A 3 -9.24 -10.29 37.93
N THR A 4 -9.23 -9.13 38.58
CA THR A 4 -9.01 -7.82 37.96
C THR A 4 -7.68 -7.71 37.21
N PRO A 5 -6.51 -8.19 37.71
CA PRO A 5 -5.28 -8.15 36.93
C PRO A 5 -5.32 -9.05 35.69
N LEU A 6 -6.03 -10.18 35.76
CA LEU A 6 -6.16 -11.10 34.63
C LEU A 6 -7.02 -10.49 33.50
N ILE A 7 -8.10 -9.81 33.86
CA ILE A 7 -8.96 -9.09 32.89
C ILE A 7 -8.18 -7.94 32.24
N PHE A 8 -7.43 -7.18 33.05
CA PHE A 8 -6.59 -6.09 32.53
C PHE A 8 -5.51 -6.61 31.57
N LEU A 9 -4.85 -7.71 31.94
CA LEU A 9 -3.86 -8.36 31.08
C LEU A 9 -4.50 -8.85 29.76
N ALA A 10 -5.67 -9.49 29.83
CA ALA A 10 -6.39 -9.94 28.65
C ALA A 10 -6.79 -8.76 27.74
N PHE A 11 -7.21 -7.64 28.33
CA PHE A 11 -7.53 -6.41 27.58
C PHE A 11 -6.30 -5.83 26.87
N VAL A 12 -5.16 -5.72 27.58
CA VAL A 12 -3.89 -5.24 27.00
C VAL A 12 -3.44 -6.12 25.83
N LEU A 13 -3.66 -7.44 25.91
CA LEU A 13 -3.27 -8.38 24.86
C LEU A 13 -4.24 -8.39 23.66
N LEU A 14 -5.53 -8.14 23.86
CA LEU A 14 -6.55 -8.25 22.80
C LEU A 14 -6.68 -6.97 21.94
N VAL A 15 -6.50 -5.80 22.53
CA VAL A 15 -6.66 -4.50 21.84
C VAL A 15 -5.80 -4.34 20.57
N PRO A 16 -4.49 -4.64 20.54
CA PRO A 16 -3.68 -4.41 19.34
C PRO A 16 -4.08 -5.32 18.16
N VAL A 17 -4.55 -6.54 18.43
CA VAL A 17 -5.03 -7.46 17.39
C VAL A 17 -6.24 -6.89 16.64
N LEU A 18 -7.13 -6.20 17.36
CA LEU A 18 -8.31 -5.55 16.78
C LEU A 18 -7.95 -4.29 15.95
N LEU A 19 -6.81 -3.65 16.23
CA LEU A 19 -6.36 -2.43 15.54
C LEU A 19 -5.59 -2.71 14.23
N CYS A 20 -4.99 -3.89 14.07
CA CYS A 20 -4.24 -4.25 12.85
C CYS A 20 -5.10 -4.56 11.62
N ALA A 21 -6.42 -4.68 11.76
CA ALA A 21 -7.32 -5.08 10.66
C ALA A 21 -7.85 -3.90 9.81
N GLN A 22 -7.28 -2.71 9.93
CA GLN A 22 -7.74 -1.53 9.19
C GLN A 22 -7.31 -1.61 7.72
N ARG A 23 -8.23 -1.27 6.81
CA ARG A 23 -7.90 -1.17 5.38
C ARG A 23 -6.98 0.03 5.17
N PRO A 24 -5.86 -0.12 4.42
CA PRO A 24 -4.99 1.00 4.13
C PRO A 24 -5.69 2.02 3.22
N GLN A 25 -5.67 3.30 3.62
CA GLN A 25 -6.16 4.40 2.79
C GLN A 25 -5.08 4.77 1.77
N LYS A 26 -5.26 4.35 0.51
CA LYS A 26 -4.35 4.72 -0.58
C LYS A 26 -4.67 6.15 -1.05
N PRO A 27 -3.69 7.06 -1.12
CA PRO A 27 -3.93 8.39 -1.66
C PRO A 27 -4.26 8.31 -3.16
N VAL A 28 -5.03 9.28 -3.65
CA VAL A 28 -5.29 9.43 -5.08
C VAL A 28 -4.01 9.88 -5.78
N LEU A 29 -3.66 9.23 -6.88
CA LEU A 29 -2.52 9.61 -7.72
C LEU A 29 -3.02 10.47 -8.87
N HIS A 30 -2.60 11.73 -8.90
CA HIS A 30 -2.92 12.66 -9.98
C HIS A 30 -1.78 12.68 -11.01
N ALA A 31 -2.12 12.50 -12.27
CA ALA A 31 -1.18 12.56 -13.39
C ALA A 31 -1.81 13.27 -14.58
N ARG A 32 -1.08 14.23 -15.19
CA ARG A 32 -1.53 14.95 -16.39
C ARG A 32 -1.01 14.32 -17.69
N HIS A 33 0.22 13.82 -17.68
CA HIS A 33 0.89 13.33 -18.89
C HIS A 33 0.91 11.80 -18.96
N TRP A 34 1.24 11.13 -17.86
CA TRP A 34 1.34 9.67 -17.81
C TRP A 34 1.37 9.17 -16.36
N LEU A 35 1.04 7.89 -16.18
CA LEU A 35 1.05 7.20 -14.89
C LEU A 35 1.39 5.72 -15.13
N ALA A 36 2.42 5.21 -14.47
CA ALA A 36 2.77 3.79 -14.49
C ALA A 36 2.45 3.16 -13.13
N ILE A 37 1.53 2.19 -13.09
CA ILE A 37 1.11 1.48 -11.88
C ILE A 37 1.10 -0.02 -12.15
N THR A 38 1.77 -0.80 -11.29
CA THR A 38 1.77 -2.27 -11.36
C THR A 38 1.78 -2.85 -9.93
N GLY A 39 1.64 -4.18 -9.82
CA GLY A 39 1.71 -4.88 -8.52
C GLY A 39 3.12 -4.98 -7.92
N LYS A 40 4.18 -4.55 -8.63
CA LYS A 40 5.57 -4.59 -8.15
C LYS A 40 6.24 -3.22 -8.36
N PRO A 41 6.92 -2.64 -7.35
CA PRO A 41 7.57 -1.34 -7.50
C PRO A 41 8.52 -1.26 -8.70
N LEU A 42 9.27 -2.33 -8.97
CA LEU A 42 10.20 -2.37 -10.10
C LEU A 42 9.51 -2.30 -11.47
N GLY A 43 8.32 -2.88 -11.63
CA GLY A 43 7.55 -2.80 -12.87
C GLY A 43 6.99 -1.40 -13.11
N ALA A 44 6.52 -0.73 -12.03
CA ALA A 44 6.11 0.67 -12.13
C ALA A 44 7.29 1.58 -12.55
N THR A 45 8.49 1.31 -12.03
CA THR A 45 9.72 2.01 -12.44
C THR A 45 10.10 1.75 -13.90
N ALA A 46 9.95 0.52 -14.39
CA ALA A 46 10.23 0.16 -15.78
C ALA A 46 9.29 0.91 -16.75
N GLY A 47 7.98 0.86 -16.51
CA GLY A 47 6.99 1.62 -17.30
C GLY A 47 7.20 3.14 -17.21
N ALA A 48 7.53 3.68 -16.04
CA ALA A 48 7.87 5.09 -15.88
C ALA A 48 9.11 5.49 -16.70
N ARG A 49 10.11 4.60 -16.77
CA ARG A 49 11.30 4.83 -17.61
C ARG A 49 10.96 4.90 -19.09
N MET A 50 10.01 4.08 -19.59
CA MET A 50 9.54 4.17 -20.98
C MET A 50 8.88 5.53 -21.26
N PHE A 51 8.00 6.00 -20.37
CA PHE A 51 7.43 7.35 -20.50
C PHE A 51 8.49 8.46 -20.48
N HIS A 52 9.50 8.35 -19.61
CA HIS A 52 10.63 9.30 -19.58
C HIS A 52 11.45 9.32 -20.87
N GLN A 53 11.49 8.21 -21.60
CA GLN A 53 12.16 8.09 -22.90
C GLN A 53 11.29 8.54 -24.08
N GLY A 54 10.08 9.05 -23.82
CA GLY A 54 9.14 9.48 -24.86
C GLY A 54 8.28 8.34 -25.42
N GLY A 55 8.32 7.16 -24.81
CA GLY A 55 7.44 6.04 -25.15
C GLY A 55 5.98 6.29 -24.78
N ASN A 56 5.07 5.58 -25.44
CA ASN A 56 3.64 5.67 -25.20
C ASN A 56 3.16 4.66 -24.13
N ALA A 57 1.84 4.62 -23.89
CA ALA A 57 1.26 3.73 -22.89
C ALA A 57 1.44 2.23 -23.19
N VAL A 58 1.55 1.85 -24.47
CA VAL A 58 1.81 0.47 -24.88
C VAL A 58 3.26 0.09 -24.60
N ASP A 59 4.21 0.97 -24.92
CA ASP A 59 5.64 0.76 -24.60
C ASP A 59 5.84 0.59 -23.09
N ALA A 60 5.19 1.46 -22.29
CA ALA A 60 5.24 1.39 -20.83
C ALA A 60 4.56 0.14 -20.25
N ALA A 61 3.58 -0.46 -20.93
CA ALA A 61 2.93 -1.69 -20.50
C ALA A 61 3.73 -2.96 -20.86
N CYS A 62 4.53 -2.91 -21.92
CA CYS A 62 5.40 -4.02 -22.33
C CYS A 62 6.67 -4.15 -21.46
N ALA A 63 7.09 -3.07 -20.79
CA ALA A 63 8.26 -3.02 -19.91
C ALA A 63 8.02 -3.64 -18.53
#